data_AF-A0A6S7IFZ8-F1
#
_entry.id   AF-A0A6S7IFZ8-F1
#
_cell.length_a   1.000
_cell.length_b   1.000
_cell.length_c   1.000
_cell.angle_alpha   90.00
_cell.angle_beta   90.00
_cell.angle_gamma   90.00
#
_symmetry.space_group_name_H-M   'P 1'
#
loop_
_entity.id
_entity.type
_entity.pdbx_description
1 polymer ?
#
loop_
_entity_poly.entity_id
_entity_poly.type
_entity_poly.pdbx_seq_one_letter_code
_entity_poly.pdbx_strand_id
1 'polypeptide(L)' 'VLWGGRVTKEEKDEDTTSIHNLNQKIHKDERVDNSLLPLADGLNLVRKI' A
#
# COMPACT_ATOMS: atom_id res chain seq x y z
N VAL A 1 2.16 -1.24 0.64
CA VAL A 1 2.82 -2.33 1.42
C VAL A 1 1.98 -3.60 1.35
N LEU A 2 2.59 -4.78 1.45
CA LEU A 2 1.96 -6.06 1.12
C LEU A 2 1.30 -6.75 2.33
N TRP A 3 1.71 -6.45 3.57
CA TRP A 3 1.06 -6.95 4.80
C TRP A 3 0.90 -8.48 4.85
N GLY A 4 1.96 -9.20 4.54
CA GLY A 4 2.00 -10.67 4.43
C GLY A 4 1.20 -11.20 3.24
N GLY A 5 0.96 -10.37 2.23
CA GLY A 5 0.05 -10.66 1.12
C GLY A 5 -1.43 -10.60 1.50
N ARG A 6 -1.79 -10.18 2.73
CA ARG A 6 -3.21 -10.11 3.14
C ARG A 6 -4.01 -9.08 2.35
N VAL A 7 -3.37 -8.00 1.90
CA VAL A 7 -4.02 -6.95 1.11
C VAL A 7 -4.53 -7.41 -0.26
N THR A 8 -4.06 -8.57 -0.75
CA THR A 8 -4.48 -9.16 -2.03
C THR A 8 -5.61 -10.18 -1.87
N LYS A 9 -6.00 -10.54 -0.64
CA LYS A 9 -7.11 -11.46 -0.36
C LYS A 9 -8.45 -10.73 -0.44
N GLU A 10 -9.53 -11.46 -0.72
CA GLU A 10 -10.89 -10.90 -0.76
C GLU A 10 -11.35 -10.47 0.64
N GLU A 11 -11.31 -11.39 1.60
CA GLU A 11 -11.56 -11.10 3.01
C GLU A 11 -10.39 -10.35 3.64
N LYS A 12 -10.71 -9.24 4.31
CA LYS A 12 -9.75 -8.35 4.97
C LYS A 12 -10.26 -8.03 6.37
N ASP A 13 -9.40 -8.17 7.36
CA ASP A 13 -9.64 -7.62 8.70
C ASP A 13 -9.55 -6.07 8.67
N GLU A 14 -9.86 -5.42 9.79
CA GLU A 14 -9.87 -3.96 9.91
C GLU A 14 -8.51 -3.33 9.57
N ASP A 15 -7.43 -3.96 10.03
CA ASP A 15 -6.06 -3.52 9.77
C ASP A 15 -5.70 -3.63 8.27
N THR A 16 -5.99 -4.79 7.68
CA THR A 16 -5.74 -5.06 6.26
C THR A 16 -6.57 -4.14 5.38
N THR A 17 -7.80 -3.83 5.78
CA THR A 17 -8.67 -2.86 5.09
C THR A 17 -8.08 -1.46 5.15
N SER A 18 -7.62 -1.03 6.32
CA SER A 18 -6.98 0.27 6.52
C SER A 18 -5.71 0.43 5.68
N ILE A 19 -4.86 -0.60 5.65
CA ILE A 19 -3.64 -0.63 4.83
C ILE A 19 -3.97 -0.64 3.33
N HIS A 20 -4.98 -1.41 2.92
CA HIS A 20 -5.44 -1.44 1.53
C HIS A 20 -5.93 -0.06 1.07
N ASN A 21 -6.75 0.60 1.88
CA ASN A 21 -7.27 1.94 1.60
C ASN A 21 -6.14 2.98 1.53
N LEU A 22 -5.14 2.90 2.41
CA LEU A 22 -3.96 3.76 2.36
C LEU A 22 -3.17 3.54 1.05
N ASN A 23 -2.93 2.29 0.67
CA ASN A 23 -2.24 1.96 -0.59
C ASN A 23 -3.01 2.52 -1.80
N GLN A 24 -4.33 2.38 -1.84
CA GLN A 24 -5.18 2.93 -2.91
C GLN A 24 -5.15 4.46 -2.94
N LYS A 25 -5.16 5.09 -1.77
CA LYS A 25 -5.07 6.56 -1.65
C LYS A 25 -3.75 7.08 -2.22
N ILE A 26 -2.63 6.50 -1.81
CA ILE A 26 -1.29 6.90 -2.28
C ILE A 26 -1.15 6.66 -3.78
N HIS A 27 -1.66 5.53 -4.29
CA HIS A 27 -1.57 5.21 -5.72
C HIS A 27 -2.33 6.20 -6.62
N LYS A 28 -3.38 6.84 -6.09
CA LYS A 28 -4.20 7.83 -6.81
C LYS A 28 -3.82 9.28 -6.48
N ASP A 29 -2.82 9.52 -5.64
CA ASP A 29 -2.44 10.86 -5.22
C ASP A 29 -1.47 11.48 -6.22
N GLU A 30 -1.95 12.40 -7.05
CA GLU A 30 -1.18 13.06 -8.10
C GLU A 30 -0.05 13.97 -7.56
N ARG A 31 -0.02 14.24 -6.26
CA ARG A 31 0.99 15.10 -5.62
C ARG A 31 2.28 14.36 -5.28
N VAL A 32 2.29 13.04 -5.47
CA VAL A 32 3.41 12.17 -5.11
C VAL A 32 3.73 11.19 -6.22
N ASP A 33 5.00 10.83 -6.28
CA ASP A 33 5.51 9.72 -7.06
C ASP A 33 5.72 8.54 -6.10
N ASN A 34 5.12 7.39 -6.40
CA ASN A 34 5.09 6.23 -5.51
C ASN A 34 5.66 4.99 -6.18
N SER A 35 6.56 4.29 -5.48
CA SER A 35 7.12 3.01 -5.90
C SER A 35 6.96 1.97 -4.79
N LEU A 36 6.33 0.84 -5.11
CA LEU A 36 6.21 -0.31 -4.19
C LEU A 36 7.35 -1.30 -4.47
N LEU A 37 8.25 -1.44 -3.49
CA LEU A 37 9.40 -2.34 -3.57
C LEU A 37 9.11 -3.64 -2.81
N PRO A 38 9.47 -4.83 -3.36
CA PRO A 38 9.31 -6.12 -2.70
C PRO A 38 10.44 -6.36 -1.68
N LEU A 39 10.63 -5.43 -0.75
CA LEU A 39 11.57 -5.55 0.36
C LEU A 39 10.82 -5.86 1.65
N ALA A 40 11.29 -6.87 2.39
CA ALA A 40 10.62 -7.40 3.58
C ALA A 40 9.12 -7.67 3.31
N ASP A 41 8.23 -7.00 4.04
CA ASP A 41 6.78 -7.14 3.89
C ASP A 41 6.13 -6.13 2.91
N GLY A 42 6.94 -5.62 1.99
CA GLY A 42 6.60 -4.58 1.02
C GLY A 42 6.84 -3.18 1.56
N LEU A 43 7.60 -2.38 0.81
CA LEU A 43 7.96 -1.00 1.16
C LEU A 43 7.37 -0.03 0.13
N ASN A 44 6.56 0.94 0.58
CA ASN A 44 6.14 2.06 -0.27
C ASN A 44 7.17 3.18 -0.13
N LEU A 45 7.85 3.54 -1.21
CA LEU A 45 8.65 4.75 -1.31
C LEU A 45 7.80 5.84 -1.95
N VAL A 46 7.46 6.87 -1.17
CA VAL A 46 6.62 7.98 -1.61
C VAL A 46 7.44 9.25 -1.62
N ARG A 47 7.62 9.85 -2.80
CA ARG A 47 8.34 11.12 -2.97
C ARG A 47 7.35 12.20 -3.37
N LYS A 48 7.36 13.31 -2.64
CA LYS A 48 6.59 14.49 -3.02
C LYS A 48 7.17 15.13 -4.28
N ILE A 49 6.30 15.53 -5.21
CA ILE A 49 6.66 16.30 -6.41
C ILE A 49 6.85 17.78 -6.06
#